data_AF-A0ABD5XZR3-F1
#
_entry.id   AF-A0ABD5XZR3-F1
#
_cell.length_a   1.000
_cell.length_b   1.000
_cell.length_c   1.000
_cell.angle_alpha   90.00
_cell.angle_beta   90.00
_cell.angle_gamma   90.00
#
_symmetry.space_group_name_H-M   'P 1'
#
loop_
_entity.id
_entity.type
_entity.pdbx_description
1 polymer ?
#
loop_
_entity_poly.entity_id
_entity_poly.type
_entity_poly.pdbx_seq_one_letter_code
_entity_poly.pdbx_strand_id
1 'polypeptide(L)'
;MPPEVNREPENRIPTGMTVYDSDGQYTRLVVVNHPDESCEEFEVPGTGKTVAEYNEDYDPTGPVVQTVYRFKLDQELDDWMSLPLDDIHSAAQDVGLKTYSYPARRMKSSFSHIPERVGTYRELFCYQWARMTHLSASVNQPERLQDFLLWSNYEKRLDGEITTSSILKENQYQLKENLGVCTYCNQESETTFDHILPVAEGGVSEIKNMVPACQSCNSSKSDRNLLDWHQEHEIPMDRVVLGKYLKLRWDEFEADGELDSPVPDSIRDRWEGLEVSRRITQQIWMNQNR
;
A
#
# COMPACT_ATOMS: atom_id res chain seq x y z
N MET A 1 -19.49 -2.15 29.55
CA MET A 1 -19.39 -2.85 28.26
C MET A 1 -19.05 -1.79 27.24
N PRO A 2 -17.91 -1.88 26.54
CA PRO A 2 -17.66 -0.96 25.45
C PRO A 2 -18.70 -1.21 24.35
N PRO A 3 -19.15 -0.16 23.63
CA PRO A 3 -20.06 -0.33 22.51
C PRO A 3 -19.39 -1.18 21.45
N GLU A 4 -20.14 -2.11 20.83
CA GLU A 4 -19.73 -2.80 19.62
C GLU A 4 -19.40 -1.74 18.56
N VAL A 5 -18.12 -1.55 18.32
CA VAL A 5 -17.62 -0.82 17.17
C VAL A 5 -18.00 -1.67 15.98
N ASN A 6 -19.02 -1.25 15.23
CA ASN A 6 -19.37 -1.83 13.95
C ASN A 6 -18.18 -1.59 13.01
N ARG A 7 -17.27 -2.57 12.94
CA ARG A 7 -16.13 -2.54 12.04
C ARG A 7 -16.68 -2.80 10.64
N GLU A 8 -16.88 -1.74 9.86
CA GLU A 8 -16.87 -1.86 8.40
C GLU A 8 -15.61 -2.66 8.01
N PRO A 9 -15.69 -3.65 7.10
CA PRO A 9 -14.61 -4.60 6.91
C PRO A 9 -13.38 -3.89 6.36
N GLU A 10 -12.36 -3.73 7.21
CA GLU A 10 -11.09 -3.01 7.01
C GLU A 10 -10.18 -3.61 5.90
N ASN A 11 -10.71 -4.29 4.87
CA ASN A 11 -9.90 -4.98 3.85
C ASN A 11 -10.54 -5.10 2.46
N ARG A 12 -11.49 -4.23 2.08
CA ARG A 12 -12.04 -4.23 0.70
C ARG A 12 -11.11 -3.46 -0.24
N ILE A 13 -10.50 -4.16 -1.21
CA ILE A 13 -9.72 -3.57 -2.29
C ILE A 13 -10.65 -2.72 -3.17
N PRO A 14 -10.42 -1.42 -3.41
CA PRO A 14 -11.38 -0.57 -4.13
C PRO A 14 -11.74 -1.06 -5.55
N THR A 15 -13.01 -0.90 -5.95
CA THR A 15 -13.46 -1.03 -7.35
C THR A 15 -12.73 -0.02 -8.23
N GLY A 16 -12.32 -0.44 -9.44
CA GLY A 16 -11.47 0.30 -10.37
C GLY A 16 -9.99 -0.01 -10.22
N MET A 17 -9.57 -0.49 -9.04
CA MET A 17 -8.18 -0.73 -8.73
C MET A 17 -7.59 -1.85 -9.59
N THR A 18 -6.38 -1.61 -10.11
CA THR A 18 -5.58 -2.67 -10.74
C THR A 18 -4.92 -3.52 -9.66
N VAL A 19 -5.11 -4.84 -9.75
CA VAL A 19 -4.56 -5.86 -8.86
C VAL A 19 -3.84 -6.95 -9.65
N TYR A 20 -3.09 -7.77 -8.93
CA TYR A 20 -2.43 -8.96 -9.44
C TYR A 20 -2.90 -10.20 -8.66
N ASP A 21 -2.95 -11.33 -9.35
CA ASP A 21 -3.20 -12.62 -8.75
C ASP A 21 -1.90 -13.20 -8.15
N SER A 22 -1.89 -13.53 -6.85
CA SER A 22 -0.70 -14.08 -6.17
C SER A 22 -0.22 -15.41 -6.73
N ASP A 23 -1.09 -16.20 -7.34
CA ASP A 23 -0.73 -17.51 -7.90
C ASP A 23 -0.52 -17.44 -9.42
N GLY A 24 -0.78 -16.29 -10.03
CA GLY A 24 -0.70 -16.06 -11.47
C GLY A 24 0.64 -15.44 -11.89
N GLN A 25 1.01 -15.64 -13.16
CA GLN A 25 2.12 -14.90 -13.79
C GLN A 25 1.72 -13.42 -13.96
N TYR A 26 1.91 -12.60 -12.92
CA TYR A 26 1.81 -11.12 -12.90
C TYR A 26 0.76 -10.49 -13.83
N THR A 27 -0.42 -11.10 -13.96
CA THR A 27 -1.41 -10.65 -14.93
C THR A 27 -2.27 -9.55 -14.29
N ARG A 28 -2.35 -8.39 -14.95
CA ARG A 28 -3.13 -7.24 -14.48
C ARG A 28 -4.62 -7.50 -14.57
N LEU A 29 -5.27 -7.41 -13.42
CA LEU A 29 -6.72 -7.51 -13.24
C LEU A 29 -7.24 -6.17 -12.73
N VAL A 30 -8.49 -5.84 -13.02
CA VAL A 30 -9.19 -4.67 -12.48
C VAL A 30 -10.29 -5.18 -11.57
N VAL A 31 -10.35 -4.70 -10.33
CA VAL A 31 -11.48 -4.98 -9.44
C VAL A 31 -12.71 -4.27 -9.99
N VAL A 32 -13.78 -5.02 -10.22
CA VAL A 32 -15.01 -4.48 -10.81
C VAL A 32 -16.19 -4.53 -9.84
N ASN A 33 -16.18 -5.43 -8.85
CA ASN A 33 -17.29 -5.57 -7.91
C ASN A 33 -16.89 -6.33 -6.62
N HIS A 34 -17.68 -6.13 -5.57
CA HIS A 34 -17.62 -6.87 -4.30
C HIS A 34 -18.98 -7.50 -4.00
N PRO A 35 -19.13 -8.81 -4.21
CA PRO A 35 -20.27 -9.53 -3.67
C PRO A 35 -20.37 -9.36 -2.14
N ASP A 36 -21.59 -9.36 -1.63
CA ASP A 36 -21.82 -9.30 -0.19
C ASP A 36 -21.66 -10.68 0.47
N GLU A 37 -21.79 -11.74 -0.31
CA GLU A 37 -21.59 -13.12 0.11
C GLU A 37 -20.11 -13.47 0.35
N SER A 38 -19.86 -14.39 1.30
CA SER A 38 -18.53 -14.95 1.57
C SER A 38 -18.09 -15.97 0.50
N CYS A 39 -16.84 -16.43 0.57
CA CYS A 39 -16.31 -17.41 -0.39
C CYS A 39 -17.06 -18.75 -0.40
N GLU A 40 -17.63 -19.17 0.74
CA GLU A 40 -18.42 -20.41 0.85
C GLU A 40 -19.88 -20.25 0.41
N GLU A 41 -20.36 -19.00 0.32
CA GLU A 41 -21.74 -18.68 -0.05
C GLU A 41 -21.86 -18.25 -1.52
N PHE A 42 -20.86 -17.53 -2.05
CA PHE A 42 -20.91 -16.99 -3.40
C PHE A 42 -20.67 -18.06 -4.46
N GLU A 43 -21.73 -18.44 -5.18
CA GLU A 43 -21.63 -19.33 -6.34
C GLU A 43 -21.06 -18.60 -7.55
N VAL A 44 -19.97 -19.12 -8.13
CA VAL A 44 -19.38 -18.56 -9.34
C VAL A 44 -20.32 -18.83 -10.52
N PRO A 45 -20.84 -17.77 -11.19
CA PRO A 45 -21.91 -17.90 -12.17
C PRO A 45 -21.59 -18.92 -13.27
N GLY A 46 -22.52 -19.84 -13.51
CA GLY A 46 -22.43 -20.86 -14.56
C GLY A 46 -21.53 -22.05 -14.24
N THR A 47 -21.03 -22.17 -13.01
CA THR A 47 -20.12 -23.26 -12.61
C THR A 47 -20.71 -24.24 -11.61
N GLY A 48 -21.77 -23.83 -10.86
CA GLY A 48 -22.36 -24.63 -9.79
C GLY A 48 -21.41 -24.86 -8.61
N LYS A 49 -20.36 -24.05 -8.50
CA LYS A 49 -19.35 -24.12 -7.45
C LYS A 49 -19.19 -22.77 -6.76
N THR A 50 -18.99 -22.77 -5.46
CA THR A 50 -18.64 -21.56 -4.69
C THR A 50 -17.17 -21.22 -4.86
N VAL A 51 -16.77 -20.00 -4.47
CA VAL A 51 -15.35 -19.58 -4.57
C VAL A 51 -14.45 -20.50 -3.74
N ALA A 52 -14.89 -20.89 -2.54
CA ALA A 52 -14.14 -21.77 -1.64
C ALA A 52 -13.89 -23.18 -2.24
N GLU A 53 -14.77 -23.66 -3.13
CA GLU A 53 -14.62 -24.99 -3.74
C GLU A 53 -13.55 -25.08 -4.85
N TYR A 54 -12.95 -23.95 -5.24
CA TYR A 54 -11.88 -23.94 -6.25
C TYR A 54 -10.51 -24.27 -5.66
N ASN A 55 -10.27 -24.07 -4.36
CA ASN A 55 -9.01 -24.38 -3.69
C ASN A 55 -9.25 -24.63 -2.19
N GLU A 56 -8.74 -25.74 -1.68
CA GLU A 56 -8.88 -26.14 -0.26
C GLU A 56 -8.20 -25.18 0.72
N ASP A 57 -7.22 -24.39 0.27
CA ASP A 57 -6.50 -23.40 1.07
C ASP A 57 -7.26 -22.07 1.23
N TYR A 58 -8.37 -21.89 0.52
CA TYR A 58 -9.15 -20.65 0.62
C TYR A 58 -9.90 -20.57 1.94
N ASP A 59 -9.82 -19.41 2.59
CA ASP A 59 -10.67 -19.07 3.73
C ASP A 59 -12.14 -19.03 3.29
N PRO A 60 -12.98 -20.00 3.70
CA PRO A 60 -14.37 -20.08 3.25
C PRO A 60 -15.19 -18.88 3.70
N THR A 61 -14.83 -18.28 4.84
CA THR A 61 -15.53 -17.13 5.42
C THR A 61 -15.04 -15.79 4.87
N GLY A 62 -13.99 -15.82 4.03
CA GLY A 62 -13.36 -14.64 3.48
C GLY A 62 -14.22 -13.90 2.45
N PRO A 63 -14.01 -12.58 2.27
CA PRO A 63 -14.77 -11.78 1.29
C PRO A 63 -14.36 -12.12 -0.15
N VAL A 64 -15.31 -12.02 -1.07
CA VAL A 64 -15.09 -12.22 -2.51
C VAL A 64 -14.78 -10.90 -3.20
N VAL A 65 -13.92 -10.95 -4.21
CA VAL A 65 -13.69 -9.85 -5.15
C VAL A 65 -13.87 -10.34 -6.58
N GLN A 66 -14.55 -9.55 -7.38
CA GLN A 66 -14.75 -9.80 -8.80
C GLN A 66 -13.81 -8.93 -9.63
N THR A 67 -13.20 -9.54 -10.64
CA THR A 67 -12.17 -8.90 -11.47
C THR A 67 -12.34 -9.18 -12.95
N VAL A 68 -11.79 -8.31 -13.79
CA VAL A 68 -11.69 -8.49 -15.23
C VAL A 68 -10.25 -8.24 -15.66
N TYR A 69 -9.76 -8.96 -16.68
CA TYR A 69 -8.43 -8.71 -17.22
C TYR A 69 -8.33 -7.30 -17.80
N ARG A 70 -7.31 -6.57 -17.34
CA ARG A 70 -7.09 -5.18 -17.73
C ARG A 70 -6.97 -5.01 -19.25
N PHE A 71 -6.14 -5.84 -19.88
CA PHE A 71 -5.92 -5.78 -21.33
C PHE A 71 -7.19 -6.05 -22.15
N LYS A 72 -8.16 -6.77 -21.57
CA LYS A 72 -9.46 -7.02 -22.21
C LYS A 72 -10.38 -5.81 -22.12
N LEU A 73 -10.42 -5.14 -20.98
CA LEU A 73 -11.12 -3.86 -20.86
C LEU A 73 -10.56 -2.83 -21.85
N ASP A 74 -9.22 -2.74 -21.94
CA ASP A 74 -8.55 -1.81 -22.87
C ASP A 74 -8.79 -2.13 -24.36
N GLN A 75 -9.14 -3.38 -24.71
CA GLN A 75 -9.42 -3.80 -26.08
C GLN A 75 -10.89 -3.68 -26.48
N GLU A 76 -11.80 -4.00 -25.57
CA GLU A 76 -13.22 -4.20 -25.89
C GLU A 76 -14.13 -3.05 -25.41
N LEU A 77 -13.65 -2.21 -24.48
CA LEU A 77 -14.38 -1.02 -24.02
C LEU A 77 -13.54 0.24 -24.23
N ASP A 78 -13.95 1.02 -25.22
CA ASP A 78 -13.42 2.36 -25.41
C ASP A 78 -13.68 3.22 -24.18
N ASP A 79 -12.62 3.87 -23.72
CA ASP A 79 -12.67 4.85 -22.64
C ASP A 79 -13.24 4.35 -21.30
N TRP A 80 -13.23 3.04 -21.03
CA TRP A 80 -13.86 2.44 -19.85
C TRP A 80 -13.43 3.04 -18.50
N MET A 81 -12.21 3.56 -18.38
CA MET A 81 -11.75 4.18 -17.13
C MET A 81 -12.25 5.63 -16.94
N SER A 82 -13.15 6.12 -17.81
CA SER A 82 -13.98 7.32 -17.59
C SER A 82 -15.36 6.98 -17.01
N LEU A 83 -15.73 5.69 -16.95
CA LEU A 83 -17.00 5.26 -16.38
C LEU A 83 -17.02 5.50 -14.86
N PRO A 84 -18.18 5.77 -14.25
CA PRO A 84 -18.35 5.64 -12.81
C PRO A 84 -17.89 4.26 -12.33
N LEU A 85 -17.23 4.19 -11.17
CA LEU A 85 -16.61 2.95 -10.68
C LEU A 85 -17.61 1.80 -10.56
N ASP A 86 -18.82 2.09 -10.10
CA ASP A 86 -19.91 1.12 -9.93
C ASP A 86 -20.46 0.60 -11.27
N ASP A 87 -20.18 1.30 -12.38
CA ASP A 87 -20.66 0.94 -13.72
C ASP A 87 -19.65 0.08 -14.50
N ILE A 88 -18.42 -0.08 -14.01
CA ILE A 88 -17.38 -0.84 -14.73
C ILE A 88 -17.80 -2.32 -14.87
N HIS A 89 -18.43 -2.89 -13.84
CA HIS A 89 -18.86 -4.29 -13.86
C HIS A 89 -19.95 -4.55 -14.90
N SER A 90 -21.00 -3.72 -14.93
CA SER A 90 -22.10 -3.84 -15.89
C SER A 90 -21.61 -3.57 -17.32
N ALA A 91 -20.77 -2.55 -17.52
CA ALA A 91 -20.19 -2.26 -18.82
C ALA A 91 -19.33 -3.43 -19.35
N ALA A 92 -18.53 -4.07 -18.49
CA ALA A 92 -17.76 -5.27 -18.85
C ALA A 92 -18.67 -6.44 -19.26
N GLN A 93 -19.79 -6.64 -18.56
CA GLN A 93 -20.76 -7.69 -18.90
C GLN A 93 -21.47 -7.42 -20.22
N ASP A 94 -21.82 -6.16 -20.51
CA ASP A 94 -22.52 -5.76 -21.74
C ASP A 94 -21.72 -6.04 -23.01
N VAL A 95 -20.39 -5.92 -22.95
CA VAL A 95 -19.48 -6.29 -24.04
C VAL A 95 -19.04 -7.77 -23.99
N GLY A 96 -19.60 -8.56 -23.07
CA GLY A 96 -19.35 -10.00 -22.96
C GLY A 96 -18.00 -10.37 -22.36
N LEU A 97 -17.36 -9.47 -21.60
CA LEU A 97 -16.11 -9.80 -20.91
C LEU A 97 -16.37 -10.74 -19.74
N LYS A 98 -15.51 -11.76 -19.63
CA LYS A 98 -15.55 -12.70 -18.52
C LYS A 98 -15.09 -12.03 -17.22
N THR A 99 -15.94 -12.12 -16.20
CA THR A 99 -15.60 -11.78 -14.81
C THR A 99 -15.06 -13.01 -14.09
N TYR A 100 -14.05 -12.80 -13.23
CA TYR A 100 -13.44 -13.82 -12.40
C TYR A 100 -13.65 -13.46 -10.93
N SER A 101 -14.01 -14.45 -10.11
CA SER A 101 -14.21 -14.28 -8.67
C SER A 101 -13.06 -14.93 -7.91
N TYR A 102 -12.48 -14.20 -6.96
CA TYR A 102 -11.38 -14.66 -6.12
C TYR A 102 -11.64 -14.31 -4.64
N PRO A 103 -11.02 -15.01 -3.68
CA PRO A 103 -10.90 -14.49 -2.32
C PRO A 103 -10.12 -13.17 -2.33
N ALA A 104 -10.61 -12.13 -1.63
CA ALA A 104 -9.98 -10.81 -1.67
C ALA A 104 -8.50 -10.84 -1.26
N ARG A 105 -8.13 -11.68 -0.29
CA ARG A 105 -6.75 -11.83 0.20
C ARG A 105 -5.74 -12.30 -0.88
N ARG A 106 -6.24 -12.99 -1.92
CA ARG A 106 -5.45 -13.47 -3.07
C ARG A 106 -5.08 -12.32 -4.01
N MET A 107 -5.90 -11.29 -4.09
CA MET A 107 -5.63 -10.14 -4.94
C MET A 107 -4.66 -9.19 -4.24
N LYS A 108 -3.52 -8.93 -4.89
CA LYS A 108 -2.52 -7.99 -4.39
C LYS A 108 -2.65 -6.67 -5.14
N SER A 109 -2.78 -5.57 -4.39
CA SER A 109 -2.78 -4.21 -4.93
C SER A 109 -1.56 -3.94 -5.80
N SER A 110 -1.77 -3.26 -6.92
CA SER A 110 -0.67 -2.86 -7.81
C SER A 110 0.34 -1.89 -7.21
N PHE A 111 0.00 -1.21 -6.12
CA PHE A 111 0.94 -0.36 -5.39
C PHE A 111 1.88 -1.16 -4.48
N SER A 112 1.51 -2.39 -4.15
CA SER A 112 2.27 -3.23 -3.23
C SER A 112 3.37 -4.00 -3.95
N HIS A 113 3.21 -4.31 -5.24
CA HIS A 113 4.23 -4.99 -6.03
C HIS A 113 5.18 -3.97 -6.71
N ILE A 114 6.49 -4.24 -6.68
CA ILE A 114 7.48 -3.43 -7.38
C ILE A 114 7.53 -3.86 -8.86
N PRO A 115 7.19 -2.99 -9.83
CA PRO A 115 7.20 -3.35 -11.25
C PRO A 115 8.60 -3.80 -11.73
N GLU A 116 8.66 -4.72 -12.69
CA GLU A 116 9.92 -5.21 -13.27
C GLU A 116 10.84 -4.09 -13.81
N ARG A 117 10.25 -3.00 -14.32
CA ARG A 117 11.00 -1.82 -14.81
C ARG A 117 11.77 -1.05 -13.74
N VAL A 118 11.50 -1.30 -12.47
CA VAL A 118 12.21 -0.72 -11.33
C VAL A 118 13.31 -1.69 -10.98
N GLY A 119 14.51 -1.54 -11.53
CA GLY A 119 15.62 -2.49 -11.51
C GLY A 119 16.70 -2.21 -10.46
N THR A 120 16.98 -0.94 -10.19
CA THR A 120 18.06 -0.50 -9.28
C THR A 120 17.55 0.12 -7.99
N TYR A 121 18.43 0.29 -6.99
CA TYR A 121 18.06 0.95 -5.73
C TYR A 121 17.59 2.40 -5.94
N ARG A 122 18.21 3.13 -6.87
CA ARG A 122 17.79 4.47 -7.30
C ARG A 122 16.35 4.45 -7.80
N GLU A 123 16.05 3.55 -8.72
CA GLU A 123 14.71 3.38 -9.27
C GLU A 123 13.71 2.99 -8.17
N LEU A 124 14.08 2.08 -7.28
CA LEU A 124 13.25 1.67 -6.15
C LEU A 124 12.89 2.86 -5.25
N PHE A 125 13.88 3.66 -4.82
CA PHE A 125 13.61 4.82 -3.98
C PHE A 125 12.78 5.88 -4.70
N CYS A 126 13.09 6.17 -5.96
CA CYS A 126 12.28 7.08 -6.80
C CYS A 126 10.83 6.59 -6.93
N TYR A 127 10.63 5.29 -7.13
CA TYR A 127 9.32 4.67 -7.22
C TYR A 127 8.55 4.79 -5.89
N GLN A 128 9.18 4.49 -4.77
CA GLN A 128 8.54 4.58 -3.45
C GLN A 128 8.20 6.03 -3.07
N TRP A 129 9.04 7.01 -3.40
CA TRP A 129 8.67 8.42 -3.23
C TRP A 129 7.53 8.85 -4.15
N ALA A 130 7.55 8.43 -5.41
CA ALA A 130 6.47 8.69 -6.33
C ALA A 130 5.16 8.07 -5.82
N ARG A 131 5.20 6.85 -5.28
CA ARG A 131 4.08 6.16 -4.63
C ARG A 131 3.55 6.91 -3.41
N MET A 132 4.43 7.44 -2.56
CA MET A 132 4.03 8.23 -1.40
C MET A 132 3.42 9.59 -1.78
N THR A 133 3.95 10.26 -2.81
CA THR A 133 3.37 11.48 -3.38
C THR A 133 2.01 11.17 -4.02
N HIS A 134 1.94 10.07 -4.74
CA HIS A 134 0.74 9.56 -5.39
C HIS A 134 -0.38 9.36 -4.34
N LEU A 135 -0.15 8.53 -3.32
CA LEU A 135 -1.07 8.34 -2.17
C LEU A 135 -1.51 9.65 -1.49
N SER A 136 -0.68 10.69 -1.56
CA SER A 136 -1.02 12.01 -1.01
C SER A 136 -1.92 12.84 -1.93
N ALA A 137 -1.86 12.62 -3.24
CA ALA A 137 -2.58 13.36 -4.27
C ALA A 137 -3.88 12.69 -4.73
N SER A 138 -4.01 11.36 -4.54
CA SER A 138 -5.15 10.55 -5.00
C SER A 138 -6.48 10.86 -4.33
N VAL A 139 -6.49 11.62 -3.23
CA VAL A 139 -7.71 11.91 -2.43
C VAL A 139 -8.84 12.55 -3.26
N ASN A 140 -8.54 13.16 -4.42
CA ASN A 140 -9.54 13.81 -5.28
C ASN A 140 -9.27 13.64 -6.79
N GLN A 141 -8.53 12.61 -7.23
CA GLN A 141 -8.13 12.48 -8.64
C GLN A 141 -8.70 11.21 -9.29
N PRO A 142 -9.12 11.24 -10.57
CA PRO A 142 -9.44 10.04 -11.35
C PRO A 142 -8.26 9.06 -11.42
N GLU A 143 -8.53 7.74 -11.34
CA GLU A 143 -7.50 6.67 -11.30
C GLU A 143 -6.54 6.64 -12.51
N ARG A 144 -6.94 7.17 -13.67
CA ARG A 144 -6.03 7.34 -14.81
C ARG A 144 -4.96 8.41 -14.59
N LEU A 145 -5.37 9.54 -14.02
CA LEU A 145 -4.46 10.61 -13.68
C LEU A 145 -3.56 10.15 -12.53
N GLN A 146 -4.06 9.28 -11.66
CA GLN A 146 -3.30 8.65 -10.59
C GLN A 146 -2.08 7.86 -11.10
N ASP A 147 -2.26 6.92 -12.03
CA ASP A 147 -1.16 6.14 -12.63
C ASP A 147 -0.18 7.01 -13.45
N PHE A 148 -0.72 7.93 -14.26
CA PHE A 148 0.10 8.88 -15.01
C PHE A 148 0.95 9.75 -14.08
N LEU A 149 0.36 10.26 -12.99
CA LEU A 149 1.08 11.08 -12.01
C LEU A 149 2.14 10.27 -11.27
N LEU A 150 1.89 9.01 -10.95
CA LEU A 150 2.90 8.13 -10.35
C LEU A 150 4.14 8.05 -11.25
N TRP A 151 3.96 7.62 -12.51
CA TRP A 151 5.07 7.40 -13.43
C TRP A 151 5.74 8.71 -13.87
N SER A 152 4.98 9.80 -14.04
CA SER A 152 5.56 11.12 -14.30
C SER A 152 6.40 11.62 -13.12
N ASN A 153 5.94 11.43 -11.87
CA ASN A 153 6.76 11.78 -10.70
C ASN A 153 7.98 10.87 -10.58
N TYR A 154 7.87 9.59 -10.90
CA TYR A 154 9.00 8.66 -10.92
C TYR A 154 10.08 9.11 -11.91
N GLU A 155 9.71 9.38 -13.17
CA GLU A 155 10.65 9.80 -14.22
C GLU A 155 11.33 11.13 -13.87
N LYS A 156 10.56 12.13 -13.43
CA LYS A 156 11.10 13.42 -12.98
C LYS A 156 12.05 13.31 -11.79
N ARG A 157 11.90 12.30 -10.93
CA ARG A 157 12.83 12.04 -9.82
C ARG A 157 14.11 11.40 -10.31
N LEU A 158 14.02 10.47 -11.26
CA LEU A 158 15.21 9.88 -11.90
C LEU A 158 16.02 10.93 -12.65
N ASP A 159 15.36 11.82 -13.36
CA ASP A 159 15.99 12.91 -14.11
C ASP A 159 16.53 14.04 -13.21
N GLY A 160 16.25 13.97 -11.91
CA GLY A 160 16.66 14.98 -10.92
C GLY A 160 15.86 16.28 -10.95
N GLU A 161 14.80 16.37 -11.76
CA GLU A 161 13.90 17.53 -11.81
C GLU A 161 13.14 17.74 -10.50
N ILE A 162 12.79 16.63 -9.81
CA ILE A 162 12.16 16.65 -8.50
C ILE A 162 13.09 16.03 -7.46
N THR A 163 13.65 16.87 -6.60
CA THR A 163 14.43 16.43 -5.45
C THR A 163 13.54 16.19 -4.23
N THR A 164 14.01 15.38 -3.30
CA THR A 164 13.33 15.18 -2.01
C THR A 164 13.50 16.40 -1.13
N SER A 165 12.45 16.82 -0.42
CA SER A 165 12.58 17.88 0.58
C SER A 165 13.51 17.44 1.71
N SER A 166 14.13 18.42 2.40
CA SER A 166 14.89 18.16 3.62
C SER A 166 14.10 17.32 4.63
N ILE A 167 14.79 16.44 5.36
CA ILE A 167 14.27 15.64 6.48
C ILE A 167 13.59 16.48 7.57
N LEU A 168 13.91 17.78 7.62
CA LEU A 168 13.26 18.73 8.53
C LEU A 168 11.74 18.75 8.36
N LYS A 169 11.23 18.51 7.15
CA LYS A 169 9.80 18.50 6.89
C LYS A 169 9.11 17.33 7.62
N GLU A 170 9.68 16.13 7.56
CA GLU A 170 9.18 14.96 8.29
C GLU A 170 9.32 15.13 9.79
N ASN A 171 10.43 15.69 10.27
CA ASN A 171 10.60 16.01 11.69
C ASN A 171 9.53 17.01 12.19
N GLN A 172 9.20 18.01 11.38
CA GLN A 172 8.12 18.96 11.71
C GLN A 172 6.75 18.29 11.78
N TYR A 173 6.42 17.39 10.83
CA TYR A 173 5.16 16.63 10.89
C TYR A 173 5.12 15.71 12.11
N GLN A 174 6.20 14.98 12.40
CA GLN A 174 6.30 14.15 13.59
C GLN A 174 6.05 14.94 14.88
N LEU A 175 6.64 16.13 15.01
CA LEU A 175 6.45 16.99 16.18
C LEU A 175 5.04 17.58 16.28
N LYS A 176 4.38 17.85 15.15
CA LYS A 176 3.02 18.44 15.14
C LYS A 176 1.92 17.40 15.32
N GLU A 177 2.10 16.21 14.76
CA GLU A 177 1.02 15.23 14.59
C GLU A 177 1.18 13.99 15.47
N ASN A 178 2.40 13.67 15.93
CA ASN A 178 2.70 12.37 16.56
C ASN A 178 3.24 12.48 18.01
N LEU A 179 3.32 13.67 18.61
CA LEU A 179 3.71 13.78 20.02
C LEU A 179 2.64 13.19 20.94
N GLY A 180 3.04 12.25 21.81
CA GLY A 180 2.13 11.55 22.74
C GLY A 180 1.34 10.40 22.10
N VAL A 181 1.59 10.10 20.82
CA VAL A 181 0.94 8.99 20.10
C VAL A 181 2.02 8.07 19.55
N CYS A 182 1.91 6.76 19.81
CA CYS A 182 2.82 5.78 19.25
C CYS A 182 2.72 5.79 17.71
N THR A 183 3.86 5.82 17.02
CA THR A 183 3.89 5.85 15.55
C THR A 183 3.45 4.53 14.94
N TYR A 184 3.61 3.43 15.68
CA TYR A 184 3.31 2.08 15.20
C TYR A 184 1.85 1.71 15.44
N CYS A 185 1.41 1.66 16.70
CA CYS A 185 0.03 1.22 17.02
C CYS A 185 -1.02 2.34 17.02
N ASN A 186 -0.61 3.59 16.76
CA ASN A 186 -1.47 4.78 16.74
C ASN A 186 -2.24 5.05 18.06
N GLN A 187 -1.83 4.45 19.17
CA GLN A 187 -2.42 4.69 20.49
C GLN A 187 -1.74 5.86 21.21
N GLU A 188 -2.55 6.69 21.88
CA GLU A 188 -2.04 7.67 22.86
C GLU A 188 -1.30 6.93 24.00
N SER A 189 -0.08 7.34 24.29
CA SER A 189 0.75 6.71 25.30
C SER A 189 1.92 7.59 25.74
N GLU A 190 2.50 7.27 26.90
CA GLU A 190 3.86 7.72 27.20
C GLU A 190 4.82 7.08 26.18
N THR A 191 5.37 7.92 25.30
CA THR A 191 6.21 7.49 24.19
C THR A 191 7.68 7.66 24.54
N THR A 192 8.47 6.68 24.10
CA THR A 192 9.93 6.75 23.99
C THR A 192 10.33 7.05 22.55
N PHE A 193 11.61 7.27 22.28
CA PHE A 193 12.12 7.31 20.90
C PHE A 193 12.65 5.94 20.49
N ASP A 194 12.16 5.45 19.37
CA ASP A 194 12.64 4.25 18.70
C ASP A 194 13.38 4.62 17.41
N HIS A 195 14.34 3.77 17.03
CA HIS A 195 15.15 3.95 15.83
C HIS A 195 14.51 3.26 14.62
N ILE A 196 14.30 4.00 13.54
CA ILE A 196 13.79 3.48 12.26
C ILE A 196 14.75 2.41 11.71
N LEU A 197 16.01 2.79 11.51
CA LEU A 197 17.11 1.87 11.25
C LEU A 197 17.73 1.47 12.59
N PRO A 198 17.76 0.16 12.93
CA PRO A 198 18.37 -0.32 14.16
C PRO A 198 19.81 0.17 14.33
N VAL A 199 20.20 0.50 15.56
CA VAL A 199 21.61 0.82 15.89
C VAL A 199 22.53 -0.36 15.55
N ALA A 200 22.04 -1.59 15.72
CA ALA A 200 22.76 -2.82 15.35
C ALA A 200 23.07 -2.90 13.83
N GLU A 201 22.27 -2.24 12.98
CA GLU A 201 22.48 -2.13 11.53
C GLU A 201 23.18 -0.81 11.14
N GLY A 202 23.78 -0.07 12.10
CA GLY A 202 24.46 1.19 11.82
C GLY A 202 23.56 2.43 11.83
N GLY A 203 22.30 2.30 12.27
CA GLY A 203 21.38 3.41 12.41
C GLY A 203 21.87 4.49 13.40
N VAL A 204 21.88 5.74 12.96
CA VAL A 204 22.35 6.87 13.78
C VAL A 204 21.36 7.27 14.87
N SER A 205 21.86 7.75 16.01
CA SER A 205 21.03 8.25 17.12
C SER A 205 20.69 9.73 16.96
N GLU A 206 19.99 10.06 15.88
CA GLU A 206 19.56 11.43 15.55
C GLU A 206 18.07 11.47 15.26
N ILE A 207 17.45 12.65 15.42
CA ILE A 207 16.01 12.84 15.19
C ILE A 207 15.54 12.38 13.80
N LYS A 208 16.42 12.41 12.79
CA LYS A 208 16.13 11.89 11.45
C LYS A 208 15.80 10.40 11.43
N ASN A 209 16.43 9.63 12.32
CA ASN A 209 16.26 8.19 12.48
C ASN A 209 15.35 7.82 13.67
N MET A 210 14.73 8.79 14.34
CA MET A 210 13.93 8.53 15.54
C MET A 210 12.44 8.87 15.35
N VAL A 211 11.58 8.02 15.91
CA VAL A 211 10.11 8.18 15.93
C VAL A 211 9.55 7.90 17.32
N PRO A 212 8.43 8.55 17.73
CA PRO A 212 7.80 8.25 19.00
C PRO A 212 7.16 6.87 18.97
N ALA A 213 7.45 6.03 19.95
CA ALA A 213 6.91 4.67 20.08
C ALA A 213 6.63 4.34 21.55
N CYS A 214 5.51 3.67 21.82
CA CYS A 214 5.24 3.13 23.15
C CYS A 214 6.24 2.01 23.48
N GLN A 215 6.44 1.74 24.76
CA GLN A 215 7.40 0.73 25.20
C GLN A 215 7.14 -0.66 24.59
N SER A 216 5.87 -1.06 24.44
CA SER A 216 5.48 -2.35 23.87
C SER A 216 5.91 -2.48 22.41
N CYS A 217 5.55 -1.50 21.54
CA CYS A 217 5.93 -1.54 20.13
C CYS A 217 7.44 -1.38 19.94
N ASN A 218 8.08 -0.47 20.69
CA ASN A 218 9.53 -0.29 20.65
C ASN A 218 10.26 -1.60 21.00
N SER A 219 9.85 -2.27 22.09
CA SER A 219 10.45 -3.56 22.49
C SER A 219 10.14 -4.69 21.51
N SER A 220 8.96 -4.69 20.88
CA SER A 220 8.60 -5.68 19.85
C SER A 220 9.42 -5.49 18.57
N LYS A 221 9.65 -4.23 18.15
CA LYS A 221 10.46 -3.93 16.97
C LYS A 221 11.94 -4.23 17.24
N SER A 222 12.47 -3.83 18.40
CA SER A 222 13.87 -4.09 18.76
C SER A 222 14.83 -3.72 17.60
N ASP A 223 15.72 -4.64 17.25
CA ASP A 223 16.70 -4.60 16.17
C ASP A 223 16.18 -5.14 14.84
N ARG A 224 14.87 -5.40 14.74
CA ARG A 224 14.26 -5.95 13.53
C ARG A 224 14.17 -4.89 12.43
N ASN A 225 14.24 -5.36 11.18
CA ASN A 225 14.04 -4.53 10.02
C ASN A 225 12.63 -3.91 10.05
N LEU A 226 12.54 -2.62 9.72
CA LEU A 226 11.27 -1.91 9.80
C LEU A 226 10.20 -2.50 8.86
N LEU A 227 10.57 -2.86 7.62
CA LEU A 227 9.60 -3.37 6.64
C LEU A 227 9.03 -4.72 7.11
N ASP A 228 9.92 -5.65 7.45
CA ASP A 228 9.57 -6.99 7.92
C ASP A 228 8.67 -6.92 9.17
N TRP A 229 9.02 -6.07 10.14
CA TRP A 229 8.24 -5.91 11.37
C TRP A 229 6.83 -5.40 11.10
N HIS A 230 6.67 -4.42 10.21
CA HIS A 230 5.36 -3.89 9.83
C HIS A 230 4.50 -4.93 9.12
N GLN A 231 5.08 -5.70 8.20
CA GLN A 231 4.38 -6.77 7.48
C GLN A 231 3.90 -7.87 8.44
N GLU A 232 4.78 -8.36 9.32
CA GLU A 232 4.44 -9.44 10.24
C GLU A 232 3.34 -9.08 11.25
N HIS A 233 3.25 -7.81 11.63
CA HIS A 233 2.25 -7.33 12.58
C HIS A 233 0.98 -6.82 11.88
N GLU A 234 0.95 -6.84 10.54
CA GLU A 234 -0.15 -6.31 9.73
C GLU A 234 -0.48 -4.84 10.09
N ILE A 235 0.56 -4.05 10.40
CA ILE A 235 0.42 -2.64 10.77
C ILE A 235 0.80 -1.76 9.56
N PRO A 236 -0.12 -0.93 9.04
CA PRO A 236 0.22 0.01 7.97
C PRO A 236 1.31 0.98 8.39
N MET A 237 2.32 1.17 7.55
CA MET A 237 3.43 2.07 7.83
C MET A 237 2.99 3.53 7.73
N ASP A 238 3.25 4.33 8.76
CA ASP A 238 2.97 5.76 8.72
C ASP A 238 3.82 6.45 7.63
N ARG A 239 3.19 7.31 6.83
CA ARG A 239 3.85 8.05 5.74
C ARG A 239 5.10 8.82 6.18
N VAL A 240 5.14 9.37 7.40
CA VAL A 240 6.30 10.09 7.92
C VAL A 240 7.45 9.13 8.19
N VAL A 241 7.16 7.94 8.72
CA VAL A 241 8.13 6.87 8.93
C VAL A 241 8.72 6.42 7.60
N LEU A 242 7.87 6.11 6.62
CA LEU A 242 8.32 5.70 5.29
C LEU A 242 9.21 6.78 4.65
N GLY A 243 8.80 8.04 4.73
CA GLY A 243 9.58 9.16 4.20
C GLY A 243 10.97 9.30 4.83
N LYS A 244 11.08 9.06 6.15
CA LYS A 244 12.37 9.03 6.87
C LYS A 244 13.21 7.81 6.49
N TYR A 245 12.60 6.62 6.47
CA TYR A 245 13.25 5.37 6.08
C TYR A 245 13.90 5.47 4.69
N LEU A 246 13.14 5.94 3.70
CA LEU A 246 13.63 6.10 2.32
C LEU A 246 14.83 7.06 2.23
N LYS A 247 14.83 8.16 3.00
CA LYS A 247 15.96 9.11 3.01
C LYS A 247 17.20 8.53 3.67
N LEU A 248 17.03 7.82 4.78
CA LEU A 248 18.14 7.18 5.48
C LEU A 248 18.79 6.10 4.60
N ARG A 249 17.97 5.26 3.94
CA ARG A 249 18.46 4.26 2.99
C ARG A 249 19.05 4.89 1.73
N TRP A 250 18.49 5.99 1.21
CA TRP A 250 19.12 6.71 0.10
C TRP A 250 20.51 7.21 0.48
N ASP A 251 20.64 7.91 1.61
CA ASP A 251 21.93 8.46 2.08
C ASP A 251 22.98 7.35 2.26
N GLU A 252 22.57 6.19 2.79
CA GLU A 252 23.41 4.99 2.94
C GLU A 252 23.90 4.48 1.58
N PHE A 253 22.99 4.17 0.66
CA PHE A 253 23.34 3.63 -0.65
C PHE A 253 24.09 4.64 -1.53
N GLU A 254 23.83 5.94 -1.37
CA GLU A 254 24.57 6.99 -2.06
C GLU A 254 26.02 7.07 -1.55
N ALA A 255 26.22 7.03 -0.23
CA ALA A 255 27.54 7.04 0.38
C ALA A 255 28.37 5.81 -0.02
N ASP A 256 27.72 4.66 -0.16
CA ASP A 256 28.37 3.41 -0.57
C ASP A 256 28.54 3.30 -2.09
N GLY A 257 27.93 4.19 -2.88
CA GLY A 257 27.98 4.15 -4.35
C GLY A 257 27.13 3.04 -4.98
N GLU A 258 26.14 2.53 -4.25
CA GLU A 258 25.32 1.35 -4.58
C GLU A 258 23.94 1.72 -5.14
N LEU A 259 23.63 3.01 -5.32
CA LEU A 259 22.32 3.45 -5.84
C LEU A 259 21.96 2.81 -7.19
N ASP A 260 22.94 2.63 -8.07
CA ASP A 260 22.70 2.07 -9.41
C ASP A 260 22.89 0.55 -9.47
N SER A 261 23.12 -0.10 -8.31
CA SER A 261 23.19 -1.54 -8.19
C SER A 261 21.81 -2.19 -8.32
N PRO A 262 21.73 -3.42 -8.86
CA PRO A 262 20.47 -4.13 -9.01
C PRO A 262 19.86 -4.47 -7.65
N VAL A 263 18.53 -4.34 -7.54
CA VAL A 263 17.79 -4.75 -6.34
C VAL A 263 17.59 -6.26 -6.34
N PRO A 264 18.09 -7.01 -5.33
CA PRO A 264 17.81 -8.44 -5.20
C PRO A 264 16.32 -8.71 -4.97
N ASP A 265 15.82 -9.86 -5.44
CA ASP A 265 14.43 -10.28 -5.22
C ASP A 265 14.06 -10.31 -3.74
N SER A 266 14.97 -10.78 -2.87
CA SER A 266 14.77 -10.76 -1.42
C SER A 266 14.54 -9.37 -0.82
N ILE A 267 15.03 -8.31 -1.46
CA ILE A 267 14.72 -6.93 -1.07
C ILE A 267 13.42 -6.47 -1.70
N ARG A 268 13.12 -6.86 -2.94
CA ARG A 268 11.83 -6.55 -3.58
C ARG A 268 10.66 -7.11 -2.79
N ASP A 269 10.79 -8.36 -2.33
CA ASP A 269 9.77 -9.08 -1.57
C ASP A 269 9.39 -8.35 -0.26
N ARG A 270 10.33 -7.63 0.37
CA ARG A 270 10.07 -6.82 1.58
C ARG A 270 9.15 -5.63 1.35
N TRP A 271 9.00 -5.20 0.10
CA TRP A 271 8.06 -4.14 -0.27
C TRP A 271 6.70 -4.69 -0.65
N GLU A 272 6.60 -5.99 -0.94
CA GLU A 272 5.34 -6.64 -1.31
C GLU A 272 4.33 -6.60 -0.16
N GLY A 273 3.09 -6.24 -0.49
CA GLY A 273 2.05 -6.07 0.53
C GLY A 273 2.24 -4.89 1.50
N LEU A 274 3.30 -4.06 1.38
CA LEU A 274 3.51 -2.97 2.32
C LEU A 274 2.43 -1.89 2.20
N GLU A 275 1.56 -1.80 3.19
CA GLU A 275 0.56 -0.75 3.31
C GLU A 275 1.12 0.53 3.91
N VAL A 276 0.64 1.68 3.45
CA VAL A 276 1.08 2.99 3.92
C VAL A 276 -0.14 3.80 4.34
N SER A 277 -0.14 4.26 5.60
CA SER A 277 -1.21 5.08 6.16
C SER A 277 -0.84 6.56 6.17
N ARG A 278 -1.87 7.41 6.07
CA ARG A 278 -1.74 8.87 6.17
C ARG A 278 -2.64 9.37 7.29
N ARG A 279 -2.06 9.91 8.37
CA ARG A 279 -2.80 10.45 9.53
C ARG A 279 -3.70 11.67 9.26
N ILE A 280 -3.73 12.20 8.03
CA ILE A 280 -4.41 13.47 7.70
C ILE A 280 -5.92 13.47 8.02
N THR A 281 -6.58 12.32 8.14
CA THR A 281 -8.04 12.24 8.31
C THR A 281 -8.56 12.15 9.74
N GLN A 282 -7.75 11.84 10.77
CA GLN A 282 -8.31 11.74 12.14
C GLN A 282 -8.41 13.08 12.88
N GLN A 283 -7.46 13.99 12.74
CA GLN A 283 -7.51 15.27 13.48
C GLN A 283 -8.49 16.31 12.87
N ILE A 284 -8.73 16.28 11.56
CA ILE A 284 -9.70 17.20 10.93
C ILE A 284 -11.13 16.83 11.34
N TRP A 285 -11.44 15.53 11.46
CA TRP A 285 -12.76 15.06 11.91
C TRP A 285 -13.00 15.30 13.39
N MET A 286 -11.98 15.16 14.24
CA MET A 286 -12.08 15.43 15.68
C MET A 286 -12.18 16.92 16.01
N ASN A 287 -11.64 17.81 15.17
CA ASN A 287 -11.72 19.26 15.36
C ASN A 287 -12.97 19.91 14.75
N GLN A 288 -13.75 19.20 13.92
CA GLN A 288 -15.05 19.69 13.43
C GLN A 288 -16.21 19.39 14.38
N ASN A 289 -15.99 18.55 15.39
CA ASN A 289 -16.99 18.19 16.41
C ASN A 289 -16.62 18.68 17.82
N ARG A 290 -15.79 19.73 17.93
CA ARG A 290 -15.51 20.46 19.18
C ARG A 290 -16.12 21.85 19.17
#